data_AF-Q6S006-F1
#
_entry.id   AF-Q6S006-F1
#
_cell.length_a   1.000
_cell.length_b   1.000
_cell.length_c   1.000
_cell.angle_alpha   90.00
_cell.angle_beta   90.00
_cell.angle_gamma   90.00
#
_symmetry.space_group_name_H-M   'P 1'
#
loop_
_entity.id
_entity.type
_entity.pdbx_description
1 polymer ?
#
loop_
_entity_poly.entity_id
_entity_poly.type
_entity_poly.pdbx_seq_one_letter_code
_entity_poly.pdbx_strand_id
1 'polypeptide(L)'
;MSVDSTSTHRRRCVAARLVRLAAAGAAVTVAVGTAAAWAHAGALQHRCVHDAMQARVRQSVADHHKAPGAVSAVGLPYVTLDAAHTAAAADPRPGSARSVVRDVNWGALRIAVSTEDLTDPAYHCARVGQHVKDHAGAIVTCTAEDILTNEKRDILVKHLIPQAVQLHTER
;
A
#
# COMPACT_ATOMS: atom_id res chain seq x y z
N MET A 1 -50.73 -0.04 70.29
CA MET A 1 -49.93 1.12 69.83
C MET A 1 -49.72 0.93 68.34
N SER A 2 -50.22 1.87 67.53
CA SER A 2 -50.55 1.65 66.13
C SER A 2 -49.40 2.08 65.20
N VAL A 3 -48.78 1.05 64.61
CA VAL A 3 -48.26 0.96 63.23
C VAL A 3 -47.49 2.15 62.63
N ASP A 4 -46.17 1.95 62.58
CA ASP A 4 -45.25 2.44 61.54
C ASP A 4 -45.83 2.27 60.12
N SER A 5 -46.53 3.27 59.59
CA SER A 5 -46.99 3.26 58.18
C SER A 5 -46.59 4.48 57.35
N THR A 6 -46.06 5.53 57.97
CA THR A 6 -45.77 6.80 57.25
C THR A 6 -44.32 6.89 56.71
N SER A 7 -43.37 6.19 57.33
CA SER A 7 -41.94 6.20 56.94
C SER A 7 -41.64 5.31 55.73
N THR A 8 -42.25 4.12 55.69
CA THR A 8 -42.06 3.12 54.63
C THR A 8 -42.65 3.56 53.29
N HIS A 9 -43.76 4.31 53.28
CA HIS A 9 -44.39 4.79 52.06
C HIS A 9 -43.56 5.88 51.33
N ARG A 10 -42.90 6.77 52.10
CA ARG A 10 -42.01 7.81 51.55
C ARG A 10 -40.73 7.22 50.95
N ARG A 11 -40.13 6.23 51.59
CA ARG A 11 -38.91 5.55 51.09
C ARG A 11 -39.18 4.77 49.79
N ARG A 12 -40.35 4.13 49.68
CA ARG A 12 -40.78 3.41 48.46
C ARG A 12 -41.01 4.36 47.28
N CYS A 13 -41.56 5.55 47.50
CA CYS A 13 -41.74 6.56 46.45
C CYS A 13 -40.42 7.14 45.91
N VAL A 14 -39.43 7.36 46.78
CA VAL A 14 -38.11 7.88 46.38
C VAL A 14 -37.31 6.81 45.62
N ALA A 15 -37.31 5.56 46.10
CA ALA A 15 -36.67 4.45 45.39
C ALA A 15 -37.29 4.22 44.00
N ALA A 16 -38.62 4.28 43.87
CA ALA A 16 -39.30 4.15 42.58
C ALA A 16 -38.96 5.30 41.59
N ARG A 17 -38.77 6.54 42.08
CA ARG A 17 -38.32 7.66 41.24
C ARG A 17 -36.86 7.52 40.80
N LEU A 18 -35.97 7.06 41.68
CA LEU A 18 -34.56 6.84 41.34
C LEU A 18 -34.37 5.69 40.33
N VAL A 19 -35.13 4.60 40.46
CA VAL A 19 -35.12 3.50 39.49
C VAL A 19 -35.64 3.95 38.11
N ARG A 20 -36.66 4.82 38.07
CA ARG A 20 -37.17 5.37 36.79
C ARG A 20 -36.20 6.35 36.12
N LEU A 21 -35.44 7.14 36.89
CA LEU A 21 -34.39 8.01 36.36
C LEU A 21 -33.19 7.22 35.83
N ALA A 22 -32.79 6.13 36.50
CA ALA A 22 -31.72 5.25 36.05
C ALA A 22 -32.08 4.49 34.75
N ALA A 23 -33.33 4.02 34.64
CA ALA A 23 -33.82 3.36 33.42
C ALA A 23 -33.90 4.32 32.21
N ALA A 24 -34.27 5.58 32.44
CA ALA A 24 -34.27 6.60 31.38
C ALA A 24 -32.85 6.99 30.95
N GLY A 25 -31.89 7.06 31.87
CA GLY A 25 -30.48 7.33 31.56
C GLY A 25 -29.80 6.21 30.74
N ALA A 26 -30.11 4.94 31.03
CA ALA A 26 -29.59 3.80 30.29
C ALA A 26 -30.17 3.68 28.87
N ALA A 27 -31.41 4.11 28.64
CA ALA A 27 -32.02 4.09 27.31
C ALA A 27 -31.42 5.16 26.38
N VAL A 28 -31.03 6.32 26.92
CA VAL A 28 -30.46 7.43 26.13
C VAL A 28 -29.01 7.14 25.70
N THR A 29 -28.20 6.46 26.51
CA THR A 29 -26.82 6.11 26.11
C THR A 29 -26.77 5.00 25.06
N VAL A 30 -27.71 4.06 25.06
CA VAL A 30 -27.81 3.00 24.03
C VAL A 30 -28.35 3.55 22.69
N ALA A 31 -29.24 4.54 22.73
CA ALA A 31 -29.79 5.14 21.50
C ALA A 31 -28.77 6.04 20.77
N VAL A 32 -27.89 6.76 21.48
CA VAL A 32 -26.84 7.56 20.84
C VAL A 32 -25.69 6.68 20.32
N GLY A 33 -25.36 5.58 21.01
CA GLY A 33 -24.34 4.63 20.56
C GLY A 33 -24.70 3.89 19.27
N THR A 34 -25.99 3.59 19.07
CA THR A 34 -26.46 2.89 17.85
C THR A 34 -26.61 3.83 16.64
N ALA A 35 -26.87 5.12 16.83
CA ALA A 35 -26.92 6.08 15.74
C ALA A 35 -25.53 6.40 15.13
N ALA A 36 -24.48 6.44 15.95
CA ALA A 36 -23.11 6.65 15.47
C ALA A 36 -22.58 5.45 14.67
N ALA A 37 -23.03 4.23 14.98
CA ALA A 37 -22.64 3.03 14.24
C ALA A 37 -23.23 3.00 12.81
N TRP A 38 -24.42 3.57 12.59
CA TRP A 38 -25.08 3.58 11.28
C TRP A 38 -24.72 4.80 10.41
N ALA A 39 -24.23 5.89 11.01
CA ALA A 39 -23.72 7.03 10.24
C ALA A 39 -22.44 6.73 9.44
N HIS A 40 -21.82 5.56 9.63
CA HIS A 40 -20.67 5.11 8.84
C HIS A 40 -21.00 3.98 7.85
N ALA A 41 -22.24 3.48 7.84
CA ALA A 41 -22.65 2.43 6.91
C ALA A 41 -23.00 2.96 5.50
N GLY A 42 -23.19 4.27 5.34
CA GLY A 42 -23.58 4.90 4.07
C GLY A 42 -22.45 5.60 3.32
N ALA A 43 -21.27 5.77 3.92
CA ALA A 43 -20.10 6.18 3.17
C ALA A 43 -19.58 4.94 2.45
N LEU A 44 -19.89 4.80 1.15
CA LEU A 44 -19.10 3.98 0.26
C LEU A 44 -17.67 4.55 0.30
N GLN A 45 -16.88 4.10 1.28
CA GLN A 45 -15.45 4.37 1.29
C GLN A 45 -14.93 3.77 0.00
N HIS A 46 -14.57 4.63 -0.95
CA HIS A 46 -13.76 4.25 -2.10
C HIS A 46 -12.42 3.76 -1.57
N ARG A 47 -12.36 2.50 -1.15
CA ARG A 47 -11.11 1.83 -0.84
C ARG A 47 -10.39 1.69 -2.16
N CYS A 48 -9.29 2.41 -2.30
CA CYS A 48 -8.42 2.20 -3.43
C CYS A 48 -7.89 0.77 -3.36
N VAL A 49 -7.64 0.16 -4.52
CA VAL A 49 -6.94 -1.13 -4.59
C VAL A 49 -5.65 -1.11 -3.77
N HIS A 50 -5.00 0.05 -3.66
CA HIS A 50 -3.87 0.28 -2.79
C HIS A 50 -4.17 0.01 -1.30
N ASP A 51 -5.27 0.55 -0.76
CA ASP A 51 -5.64 0.37 0.66
C ASP A 51 -5.99 -1.09 0.97
N ALA A 52 -6.67 -1.75 0.03
CA ALA A 52 -7.00 -3.18 0.14
C ALA A 52 -5.74 -4.05 0.12
N MET A 53 -4.75 -3.72 -0.73
CA MET A 53 -3.44 -4.38 -0.73
C MET A 53 -2.69 -4.12 0.58
N GLN A 54 -2.67 -2.89 1.09
CA GLN A 54 -2.02 -2.57 2.37
C GLN A 54 -2.61 -3.38 3.54
N ALA A 55 -3.93 -3.49 3.61
CA ALA A 55 -4.61 -4.22 4.68
C ALA A 55 -4.27 -5.73 4.67
N ARG A 56 -4.31 -6.37 3.49
CA ARG A 56 -4.00 -7.80 3.34
C ARG A 56 -2.57 -8.11 3.76
N VAL A 57 -1.65 -7.21 3.48
CA VAL A 57 -0.25 -7.44 3.84
C VAL A 57 0.02 -7.22 5.31
N ARG A 58 -0.62 -6.23 5.95
CA ARG A 58 -0.54 -6.10 7.43
C ARG A 58 -1.00 -7.38 8.13
N GLN A 59 -2.06 -8.02 7.61
CA GLN A 59 -2.53 -9.30 8.13
C GLN A 59 -1.49 -10.42 7.95
N SER A 60 -0.91 -10.57 6.75
CA SER A 60 0.13 -11.58 6.49
C SER A 60 1.39 -11.39 7.36
N VAL A 61 1.80 -10.15 7.61
CA VAL A 61 2.95 -9.87 8.50
C VAL A 61 2.65 -10.27 9.95
N ALA A 62 1.42 -10.01 10.42
CA ALA A 62 0.97 -10.43 11.75
C ALA A 62 0.98 -11.96 11.89
N ASP A 63 0.51 -12.68 10.88
CA ASP A 63 0.48 -14.16 10.87
C ASP A 63 1.89 -14.78 10.91
N HIS A 64 2.90 -14.07 10.38
CA HIS A 64 4.29 -14.52 10.33
C HIS A 64 5.16 -14.09 11.52
N HIS A 65 4.62 -13.42 12.55
CA HIS A 65 5.36 -12.94 13.73
C HIS A 65 6.65 -12.15 13.39
N LYS A 66 6.68 -11.47 12.23
CA LYS A 66 7.83 -10.64 11.83
C LYS A 66 7.66 -9.24 12.42
N ALA A 67 8.76 -8.67 12.92
CA ALA A 67 8.75 -7.30 13.40
C ALA A 67 8.29 -6.36 12.26
N PRO A 68 7.26 -5.52 12.48
CA PRO A 68 6.58 -4.77 11.42
C PRO A 68 7.46 -3.76 10.66
N GLY A 69 8.71 -3.53 11.10
CA GLY A 69 9.68 -2.64 10.45
C GLY A 69 10.63 -3.31 9.44
N ALA A 70 10.59 -4.65 9.26
CA ALA A 70 11.62 -5.35 8.48
C ALA A 70 11.39 -5.38 6.96
N VAL A 71 10.18 -5.08 6.46
CA VAL A 71 9.87 -5.07 5.02
C VAL A 71 8.68 -4.16 4.74
N SER A 72 8.68 -3.38 3.65
CA SER A 72 7.39 -2.96 3.09
C SER A 72 6.69 -4.16 2.51
N ALA A 73 5.37 -4.06 2.45
CA ALA A 73 4.39 -5.06 2.05
C ALA A 73 4.62 -5.85 0.73
N VAL A 74 5.67 -5.56 -0.02
CA VAL A 74 5.99 -6.16 -1.32
C VAL A 74 7.50 -6.38 -1.49
N GLY A 75 8.28 -6.39 -0.40
CA GLY A 75 9.74 -6.45 -0.45
C GLY A 75 10.39 -5.16 -0.96
N LEU A 76 9.61 -4.08 -1.06
CA LEU A 76 10.10 -2.76 -1.45
C LEU A 76 10.57 -1.95 -0.22
N PRO A 77 11.49 -0.99 -0.42
CA PRO A 77 11.87 -0.03 0.61
C PRO A 77 10.67 0.76 1.15
N TYR A 78 10.64 1.07 2.45
CA TYR A 78 9.59 1.91 3.05
C TYR A 78 9.70 3.31 2.47
N VAL A 79 8.62 3.77 1.84
CA VAL A 79 8.59 5.06 1.16
C VAL A 79 8.01 6.11 2.09
N THR A 80 8.87 7.00 2.61
CA THR A 80 8.42 8.20 3.34
C THR A 80 8.42 9.40 2.41
N LEU A 81 7.49 10.32 2.66
CA LEU A 81 7.60 11.68 2.17
C LEU A 81 8.48 12.44 3.17
N ASP A 82 9.47 13.17 2.67
CA ASP A 82 10.41 14.00 3.43
C ASP A 82 11.40 13.25 4.36
N ALA A 83 12.65 13.72 4.35
CA ALA A 83 13.73 13.23 5.19
C ALA A 83 13.54 13.63 6.68
N ALA A 84 12.73 14.66 6.96
CA ALA A 84 12.42 15.09 8.32
C ALA A 84 11.77 13.98 9.17
N HIS A 85 11.05 13.04 8.54
CA HIS A 85 10.47 11.88 9.21
C HIS A 85 11.43 10.68 9.33
N THR A 86 12.60 10.71 8.66
CA THR A 86 13.58 9.60 8.68
C THR A 86 14.61 9.65 9.81
N ALA A 87 14.73 10.75 10.55
CA ALA A 87 15.65 10.79 11.71
C ALA A 87 15.26 9.77 12.79
N ALA A 88 13.98 9.37 12.86
CA ALA A 88 13.50 8.32 13.77
C ALA A 88 13.70 6.88 13.26
N ALA A 89 14.08 6.69 11.99
CA ALA A 89 14.18 5.37 11.34
C ALA A 89 15.62 4.92 11.05
N ALA A 90 16.62 5.77 11.30
CA ALA A 90 18.04 5.41 11.19
C ALA A 90 18.51 4.63 12.44
N ASP A 91 17.89 3.48 12.73
CA ASP A 91 18.51 2.49 13.60
C ASP A 91 19.60 1.77 12.76
N PRO A 92 20.90 1.84 13.11
CA PRO A 92 22.00 1.30 12.30
C PRO A 92 22.08 -0.22 12.25
N ARG A 93 20.99 -0.94 12.54
CA ARG A 93 21.02 -2.40 12.62
C ARG A 93 21.20 -3.02 11.23
N PRO A 94 22.14 -3.99 11.09
CA PRO A 94 22.24 -4.78 9.87
C PRO A 94 20.92 -5.53 9.65
N GLY A 95 20.26 -5.26 8.51
CA GLY A 95 18.93 -5.77 8.19
C GLY A 95 17.80 -4.72 8.21
N SER A 96 18.10 -3.46 8.52
CA SER A 96 17.14 -2.36 8.35
C SER A 96 16.78 -2.19 6.86
N ALA A 97 15.48 -2.25 6.54
CA ALA A 97 15.00 -2.04 5.19
C ALA A 97 15.45 -0.67 4.68
N ARG A 98 16.04 -0.61 3.48
CA ARG A 98 16.35 0.67 2.83
C ARG A 98 15.07 1.52 2.87
N SER A 99 15.13 2.71 3.44
CA SER A 99 14.04 3.68 3.32
C SER A 99 14.28 4.48 2.05
N VAL A 100 13.28 4.55 1.18
CA VAL A 100 13.31 5.42 -0.01
C VAL A 100 12.55 6.68 0.36
N VAL A 101 13.27 7.77 0.53
CA VAL A 101 12.65 9.08 0.70
C VAL A 101 12.20 9.58 -0.66
N ARG A 102 10.90 9.84 -0.81
CA ARG A 102 10.35 10.59 -1.95
C ARG A 102 10.26 12.06 -1.59
N ASP A 103 10.47 12.90 -2.58
CA ASP A 103 10.14 14.31 -2.46
C ASP A 103 8.64 14.45 -2.22
N VAL A 104 8.27 15.45 -1.41
CA VAL A 104 6.88 15.85 -1.18
C VAL A 104 6.27 16.45 -2.44
N ASN A 105 7.09 17.05 -3.29
CA ASN A 105 6.65 17.65 -4.53
C ASN A 105 6.60 16.65 -5.68
N TRP A 106 5.58 16.79 -6.53
CA TRP A 106 5.57 16.15 -7.84
C TRP A 106 6.61 16.82 -8.74
N GLY A 107 7.67 16.08 -9.07
CA GLY A 107 8.71 16.51 -9.99
C GLY A 107 8.64 15.79 -11.33
N ALA A 108 9.53 16.16 -12.24
CA ALA A 108 9.69 15.46 -13.51
C ALA A 108 10.04 13.98 -13.29
N LEU A 109 9.41 13.10 -14.08
CA LEU A 109 9.70 11.67 -14.06
C LEU A 109 11.11 11.42 -14.62
N ARG A 110 11.94 10.68 -13.87
CA ARG A 110 13.32 10.36 -14.24
C ARG A 110 13.44 8.86 -14.50
N ILE A 111 13.46 8.47 -15.77
CA ILE A 111 13.62 7.07 -16.20
C ILE A 111 15.06 6.83 -16.61
N ALA A 112 15.73 5.88 -15.97
CA ALA A 112 17.02 5.37 -16.43
C ALA A 112 16.79 4.19 -17.36
N VAL A 113 17.38 4.24 -18.56
CA VAL A 113 17.30 3.17 -19.56
C VAL A 113 18.67 2.50 -19.64
N SER A 114 18.68 1.17 -19.53
CA SER A 114 19.85 0.34 -19.79
C SER A 114 19.64 -0.45 -21.09
N THR A 115 20.68 -0.56 -21.91
CA THR A 115 20.62 -1.24 -23.21
C THR A 115 21.73 -2.29 -23.37
N GLU A 116 22.25 -2.79 -22.25
CA GLU A 116 23.35 -3.78 -22.23
C GLU A 116 23.05 -5.00 -23.12
N ASP A 117 21.83 -5.55 -23.03
CA ASP A 117 21.37 -6.67 -23.87
C ASP A 117 21.46 -6.40 -25.38
N LEU A 118 21.34 -5.13 -25.80
CA LEU A 118 21.44 -4.73 -27.21
C LEU A 118 22.90 -4.64 -27.70
N THR A 119 23.87 -4.70 -26.78
CA THR A 119 25.30 -4.61 -27.09
C THR A 119 26.02 -5.94 -26.89
N ASP A 120 25.60 -6.76 -25.93
CA ASP A 120 26.15 -8.09 -25.71
C ASP A 120 25.51 -9.11 -26.69
N PRO A 121 26.30 -9.70 -27.62
CA PRO A 121 25.78 -10.65 -28.61
C PRO A 121 25.23 -11.95 -28.00
N ALA A 122 25.47 -12.24 -26.72
CA ALA A 122 24.86 -13.38 -26.04
C ALA A 122 23.37 -13.15 -25.69
N TYR A 123 22.91 -11.90 -25.68
CA TYR A 123 21.57 -11.51 -25.22
C TYR A 123 20.66 -11.01 -26.36
N HIS A 124 21.15 -10.97 -27.59
CA HIS A 124 20.34 -10.67 -28.77
C HIS A 124 20.79 -11.49 -29.98
N CYS A 125 19.92 -11.56 -31.00
CA CYS A 125 20.24 -12.22 -32.25
C CYS A 125 21.29 -11.42 -33.04
N ALA A 126 22.53 -11.90 -33.05
CA ALA A 126 23.63 -11.31 -33.81
C ALA A 126 23.95 -12.10 -35.09
N ARG A 127 23.55 -13.38 -35.16
CA ARG A 127 23.77 -14.27 -36.31
C ARG A 127 22.58 -15.19 -36.56
N VAL A 128 22.34 -15.53 -37.83
CA VAL A 128 21.30 -16.51 -38.21
C VAL A 128 21.67 -17.90 -37.68
N GLY A 129 20.70 -18.61 -37.14
CA GLY A 129 20.88 -19.93 -36.51
C GLY A 129 21.43 -19.89 -35.08
N GLN A 130 21.73 -18.69 -34.55
CA GLN A 130 22.10 -18.52 -33.15
C GLN A 130 20.92 -18.90 -32.23
N HIS A 131 21.22 -19.52 -31.09
CA HIS A 131 20.23 -19.73 -30.04
C HIS A 131 20.34 -18.65 -28.97
N VAL A 132 19.23 -18.00 -28.65
CA VAL A 132 19.13 -16.97 -27.61
C VAL A 132 17.92 -17.24 -26.71
N LYS A 133 17.95 -16.71 -25.50
CA LYS A 133 16.73 -16.65 -24.67
C LYS A 133 15.82 -15.57 -25.23
N ASP A 134 14.53 -15.84 -25.28
CA ASP A 134 13.50 -14.86 -25.69
C ASP A 134 13.06 -13.91 -24.57
N HIS A 135 13.76 -13.95 -23.43
CA HIS A 135 13.45 -13.25 -22.18
C HIS A 135 12.06 -13.59 -21.57
N ALA A 136 11.34 -14.54 -22.14
CA ALA A 136 10.07 -15.08 -21.65
C ALA A 136 10.19 -16.54 -21.16
N GLY A 137 11.40 -17.10 -21.16
CA GLY A 137 11.72 -18.41 -20.59
C GLY A 137 11.93 -19.52 -21.62
N ALA A 138 11.89 -19.19 -22.91
CA ALA A 138 12.21 -20.12 -23.98
C ALA A 138 13.59 -19.84 -24.60
N ILE A 139 14.11 -20.85 -25.31
CA ILE A 139 15.26 -20.71 -26.20
C ILE A 139 14.74 -20.74 -27.62
N VAL A 140 15.12 -19.74 -28.42
CA VAL A 140 14.68 -19.58 -29.80
C VAL A 140 15.87 -19.54 -30.75
N THR A 141 15.66 -19.99 -31.98
CA THR A 141 16.67 -19.94 -33.05
C THR A 141 16.45 -18.68 -33.88
N CYS A 142 17.47 -17.84 -33.97
CA CYS A 142 17.43 -16.58 -34.71
C CYS A 142 17.31 -16.79 -36.22
N THR A 143 16.35 -16.11 -36.85
CA THR A 143 16.22 -15.99 -38.31
C THR A 143 16.89 -14.71 -38.82
N ALA A 144 16.87 -14.49 -40.14
CA ALA A 144 17.42 -13.27 -40.75
C ALA A 144 16.70 -11.99 -40.28
N GLU A 145 15.39 -12.09 -40.00
CA GLU A 145 14.59 -10.95 -39.54
C GLU A 145 14.87 -10.59 -38.09
N ASP A 146 15.30 -11.55 -37.28
CA ASP A 146 15.56 -11.35 -35.86
C ASP A 146 16.91 -10.66 -35.60
N ILE A 147 17.80 -10.65 -36.60
CA ILE A 147 19.13 -10.07 -36.43
C ILE A 147 19.02 -8.59 -36.10
N LEU A 148 19.56 -8.20 -34.94
CA LEU A 148 19.68 -6.81 -34.50
C LEU A 148 20.87 -6.18 -35.21
N THR A 149 20.65 -5.78 -36.47
CA THR A 149 21.65 -5.06 -37.26
C THR A 149 21.97 -3.71 -36.62
N ASN A 150 23.07 -3.09 -37.05
CA ASN A 150 23.46 -1.76 -36.57
C ASN A 150 22.36 -0.72 -36.84
N GLU A 151 21.70 -0.80 -37.99
CA GLU A 151 20.61 0.11 -38.38
C GLU A 151 19.40 -0.06 -37.46
N LYS A 152 18.99 -1.31 -37.20
CA LYS A 152 17.89 -1.60 -36.26
C LYS A 152 18.22 -1.12 -34.84
N ARG A 153 19.44 -1.37 -34.38
CA ARG A 153 19.92 -0.92 -33.06
C ARG A 153 19.92 0.59 -32.96
N ASP A 154 20.41 1.29 -33.98
CA ASP A 154 20.43 2.75 -34.03
C ASP A 154 19.02 3.33 -33.97
N ILE A 155 18.08 2.77 -34.75
CA ILE A 155 16.67 3.18 -34.70
C ILE A 155 16.09 2.97 -33.29
N LEU A 156 16.33 1.79 -32.69
CA LEU A 156 15.80 1.45 -31.37
C LEU A 156 16.34 2.36 -30.27
N VAL A 157 17.67 2.54 -30.21
CA VAL A 157 18.36 3.24 -29.12
C VAL A 157 18.29 4.76 -29.26
N LYS A 158 18.42 5.30 -30.49
CA LYS A 158 18.52 6.75 -30.70
C LYS A 158 17.16 7.41 -30.95
N HIS A 159 16.14 6.64 -31.34
CA HIS A 159 14.84 7.20 -31.72
C HIS A 159 13.67 6.57 -30.96
N LEU A 160 13.45 5.27 -31.10
CA LEU A 160 12.22 4.64 -30.61
C LEU A 160 12.11 4.67 -29.08
N ILE A 161 13.16 4.25 -28.37
CA ILE A 161 13.17 4.28 -26.90
C ILE A 161 13.09 5.72 -26.37
N PRO A 162 13.91 6.69 -26.83
CA PRO A 162 13.81 8.07 -26.38
C PRO A 162 12.43 8.70 -26.58
N GLN A 163 11.81 8.50 -27.75
CA GLN A 163 10.47 9.02 -28.01
C GLN A 163 9.41 8.40 -27.08
N ALA A 164 9.49 7.08 -26.85
CA ALA A 164 8.60 6.41 -25.92
C ALA A 164 8.78 6.92 -24.48
N VAL A 165 10.03 7.09 -24.02
CA VAL A 165 10.34 7.66 -22.70
C VAL A 165 9.78 9.07 -22.59
N GLN A 166 9.98 9.91 -23.60
CA GLN A 166 9.47 11.28 -23.63
C GLN A 166 7.95 11.34 -23.46
N LEU A 167 7.20 10.49 -24.18
CA LEU A 167 5.74 10.42 -24.07
C LEU A 167 5.25 10.06 -22.66
N HIS A 168 6.06 9.33 -21.88
CA HIS A 168 5.76 9.01 -20.48
C HIS A 168 6.21 10.10 -19.51
N THR A 169 7.29 10.82 -19.81
CA THR A 169 7.81 11.86 -18.92
C THR A 169 7.06 13.18 -19.02
N GLU A 170 6.33 13.41 -20.12
CA GLU A 170 5.59 14.66 -20.39
C GLU A 170 4.10 14.61 -19.99
N ARG A 171 3.58 13.47 -19.50
CA ARG A 171 2.17 13.23 -19.18
C ARG A 171 2.01 12.70 -17.76
#